data_AF-A0A1Q9NZB8-F1
#
_entry.id   AF-A0A1Q9NZB8-F1
#
_cell.length_a   1.000
_cell.length_b   1.000
_cell.length_c   1.000
_cell.angle_alpha   90.00
_cell.angle_beta   90.00
_cell.angle_gamma   90.00
#
_symmetry.space_group_name_H-M   'P 1'
#
loop_
_entity.id
_entity.type
_entity.pdbx_description
1 polymer ?
#
loop_
_entity_poly.entity_id
_entity_poly.type
_entity_poly.pdbx_seq_one_letter_code
_entity_poly.pdbx_strand_id
1 'polypeptide(L)'
;MGIKEWLFGKEKKGQTDNKAEAIQKLKKQLNSLEVEGRNQLRKSDEEKIAAKSLLRSGNKIGAKQALTRSSLYAQRYNQIQNMSLNLSTQIDTISTAQSTSETVSALKIGSEVIEETLTQISPADVERTMVEMEDQRERISFMTDSLSDVSGLEIDLDGDMVDAIDDQLASLELEMESESHGALPTAATTTISTPESSVKTGEDTSDLEKDLKDLEKDLDDSD
;
A
#
# COMPACT_ATOMS: atom_id res chain seq x y z
N MET A 1 -0.35 30.50 43.91
CA MET A 1 -0.54 29.94 42.55
C MET A 1 -1.95 29.39 42.48
N GLY A 2 -2.75 29.95 41.59
CA GLY A 2 -4.20 29.86 41.64
C GLY A 2 -4.74 28.69 40.81
N ILE A 3 -5.77 28.05 41.33
CA ILE A 3 -6.58 26.99 40.69
C ILE A 3 -7.12 27.40 39.30
N LYS A 4 -7.16 28.71 39.01
CA LYS A 4 -7.54 29.28 37.71
C LYS A 4 -6.48 29.05 36.60
N GLU A 5 -5.20 28.92 36.95
CA GLU A 5 -4.10 28.66 36.00
C GLU A 5 -4.03 27.18 35.57
N TRP A 6 -4.73 26.29 36.27
CA TRP A 6 -4.85 24.88 35.91
C TRP A 6 -6.05 24.60 34.99
N LEU A 7 -7.13 25.39 35.11
CA LEU A 7 -8.34 25.25 34.30
C LEU A 7 -8.29 25.97 32.94
N PHE A 8 -7.46 27.01 32.79
CA PHE A 8 -7.30 27.73 31.52
C PHE A 8 -5.90 27.49 30.97
N GLY A 9 -5.82 26.57 30.02
CA GLY A 9 -4.61 25.91 29.55
C GLY A 9 -3.42 26.82 29.25
N LYS A 10 -2.26 26.43 29.77
CA LYS A 10 -0.98 26.82 29.18
C LYS A 10 -0.92 26.30 27.74
N GLU A 11 -0.76 27.21 26.79
CA GLU A 11 -0.48 26.88 25.39
C GLU A 11 0.63 25.83 25.28
N LYS A 12 0.34 24.77 24.52
CA LYS A 12 1.22 23.62 24.24
C LYS A 12 2.38 23.96 23.30
N LYS A 13 3.04 25.11 23.45
CA LYS A 13 4.22 25.46 22.63
C LYS A 13 5.39 24.49 22.79
N GLY A 14 5.43 23.70 23.87
CA GLY A 14 6.43 22.64 24.07
C GLY A 14 6.04 21.24 23.57
N GLN A 15 4.81 20.99 23.10
CA GLN A 15 4.38 19.64 22.72
C GLN A 15 4.75 19.30 21.25
N THR A 16 4.82 20.29 20.37
CA THR A 16 5.22 20.13 18.97
C THR A 16 6.73 19.99 18.81
N ASP A 17 7.52 20.79 19.53
CA ASP A 17 8.99 20.65 19.57
C ASP A 17 9.41 19.26 20.05
N ASN A 18 8.71 18.72 21.06
CA ASN A 18 8.98 17.39 21.59
C ASN A 18 8.67 16.25 20.59
N LYS A 19 7.71 16.45 19.67
CA LYS A 19 7.34 15.45 18.65
C LYS A 19 8.38 15.36 17.53
N ALA A 20 8.77 16.50 16.97
CA ALA A 20 9.80 16.54 15.93
C ALA A 20 11.14 16.02 16.47
N GLU A 21 11.48 16.40 17.71
CA GLU A 21 12.67 15.91 18.39
C GLU A 21 12.61 14.39 18.63
N ALA A 22 11.45 13.84 19.03
CA ALA A 22 11.28 12.40 19.21
C ALA A 22 11.49 11.62 17.90
N ILE A 23 10.89 12.06 16.79
CA ILE A 23 11.09 11.43 15.48
C ILE A 23 12.56 11.52 15.04
N GLN A 24 13.21 12.66 15.24
CA GLN A 24 14.64 12.81 14.93
C GLN A 24 15.52 11.85 15.75
N LYS A 25 15.24 11.70 17.05
CA LYS A 25 15.94 10.74 17.91
C LYS A 25 15.75 9.30 17.43
N LEU A 26 14.52 8.91 17.08
CA LEU A 26 14.22 7.58 16.55
C LEU A 26 14.95 7.33 15.22
N LYS A 27 14.91 8.29 14.29
CA LYS A 27 15.63 8.21 12.99
C LYS A 27 17.13 8.12 13.17
N LYS A 28 17.71 8.90 14.10
CA LYS A 28 19.14 8.82 14.44
C LYS A 28 19.51 7.44 14.97
N GLN A 29 18.70 6.89 15.87
CA GLN A 29 18.93 5.55 16.41
C GLN A 29 18.80 4.47 15.33
N LEU A 30 17.80 4.58 14.45
CA LEU A 30 17.63 3.68 13.31
C LEU A 30 18.87 3.67 12.41
N ASN A 31 19.38 4.84 12.03
CA ASN A 31 20.60 4.95 11.23
C ASN A 31 21.81 4.30 11.94
N SER A 32 21.96 4.52 13.25
CA SER A 32 23.02 3.88 14.04
C SER A 32 22.91 2.36 14.02
N LEU A 33 21.69 1.81 14.17
CA LEU A 33 21.45 0.37 14.10
C LEU A 33 21.76 -0.19 12.71
N GLU A 34 21.40 0.51 11.63
CA GLU A 34 21.74 0.07 10.27
C GLU A 34 23.26 0.01 10.03
N VAL A 35 23.99 1.02 10.50
CA VAL A 35 25.46 1.04 10.42
C VAL A 35 26.05 -0.12 11.22
N GLU A 36 25.57 -0.35 12.44
CA GLU A 36 26.00 -1.45 13.28
C GLU A 36 25.69 -2.81 12.63
N GLY A 37 24.49 -2.98 12.10
CA GLY A 37 24.06 -4.17 11.38
C GLY A 37 24.96 -4.49 10.19
N ARG A 38 25.26 -3.50 9.34
CA ARG A 38 26.21 -3.67 8.23
C ARG A 38 27.58 -4.15 8.71
N ASN A 39 28.07 -3.62 9.84
CA ASN A 39 29.34 -4.05 10.42
C ASN A 39 29.30 -5.50 10.93
N GLN A 40 28.21 -5.92 11.61
CA GLN A 40 28.04 -7.29 12.07
C GLN A 40 27.95 -8.28 10.90
N LEU A 41 27.23 -7.93 9.83
CA LEU A 41 27.14 -8.75 8.63
C LEU A 41 28.52 -8.92 7.97
N ARG A 42 29.27 -7.83 7.80
CA ARG A 42 30.65 -7.86 7.28
C ARG A 42 31.54 -8.79 8.11
N LYS A 43 31.52 -8.67 9.45
CA LYS A 43 32.27 -9.56 10.34
C LYS A 43 31.86 -11.02 10.21
N SER A 44 30.56 -11.28 10.06
CA SER A 44 30.05 -12.65 9.82
C SER A 44 30.67 -13.24 8.55
N ASP A 45 30.71 -12.47 7.46
CA ASP A 45 31.23 -12.94 6.17
C ASP A 45 32.76 -13.09 6.18
N GLU A 46 33.48 -12.21 6.85
CA GLU A 46 34.93 -12.34 7.08
C GLU A 46 35.28 -13.65 7.80
N GLU A 47 34.51 -14.01 8.83
CA GLU A 47 34.70 -15.27 9.55
C GLU A 47 34.35 -16.49 8.68
N LYS A 48 33.37 -16.40 7.76
CA LYS A 48 33.11 -17.47 6.78
C LYS A 48 34.28 -17.64 5.82
N ILE A 49 34.88 -16.55 5.35
CA ILE A 49 36.05 -16.58 4.48
C ILE A 49 37.24 -17.21 5.23
N ALA A 50 37.48 -16.81 6.48
CA ALA A 50 38.50 -17.38 7.33
C ALA A 50 38.28 -18.89 7.57
N ALA A 51 37.04 -19.31 7.85
CA ALA A 51 36.69 -20.71 8.01
C ALA A 51 36.99 -21.54 6.76
N LYS A 52 36.66 -21.03 5.56
CA LYS A 52 36.99 -21.67 4.28
C LYS A 52 38.50 -21.83 4.10
N SER A 53 39.28 -20.81 4.46
CA SER A 53 40.76 -20.86 4.40
C SER A 53 41.33 -21.92 5.34
N LEU A 54 40.87 -21.95 6.60
CA LEU A 54 41.31 -22.93 7.60
C LEU A 54 40.92 -24.37 7.22
N LEU A 55 39.78 -24.56 6.56
CA LEU A 55 39.38 -25.87 6.09
C LEU A 55 40.28 -26.37 4.95
N ARG A 56 40.67 -25.48 4.01
CA ARG A 56 41.61 -25.80 2.92
C ARG A 56 43.01 -26.18 3.43
N SER A 57 43.45 -25.61 4.55
CA SER A 57 44.70 -25.99 5.20
C SER A 57 44.59 -27.22 6.11
N GLY A 58 43.43 -27.89 6.14
CA GLY A 58 43.19 -29.10 6.94
C GLY A 58 42.86 -28.83 8.42
N ASN A 59 42.83 -27.56 8.86
CA ASN A 59 42.52 -27.19 10.24
C ASN A 59 41.01 -27.15 10.50
N LYS A 60 40.43 -28.34 10.70
CA LYS A 60 38.99 -28.52 10.96
C LYS A 60 38.53 -27.86 12.27
N ILE A 61 39.35 -27.88 13.32
CA ILE A 61 39.00 -27.30 14.63
C ILE A 61 38.90 -25.76 14.51
N GLY A 62 39.91 -25.13 13.89
CA GLY A 62 39.92 -23.70 13.65
C GLY A 62 38.76 -23.25 12.75
N ALA A 63 38.47 -24.02 11.69
CA ALA A 63 37.33 -23.75 10.81
C ALA A 63 36.00 -23.77 11.57
N LYS A 64 35.80 -24.76 12.47
CA LYS A 64 34.60 -24.85 13.31
C LYS A 64 34.46 -23.64 14.24
N GLN A 65 35.56 -23.20 14.86
CA GLN A 65 35.55 -22.01 15.73
C GLN A 65 35.21 -20.72 14.96
N ALA A 66 35.76 -20.56 13.75
CA ALA A 66 35.44 -19.42 12.88
C ALA A 66 33.96 -19.42 12.45
N LEU A 67 33.40 -20.58 12.08
CA LEU A 67 31.96 -20.70 11.80
C LEU A 67 31.10 -20.36 13.00
N THR A 68 31.49 -20.75 14.23
CA THR A 68 30.78 -20.35 15.44
C THR A 68 30.75 -18.83 15.61
N ARG A 69 31.89 -18.14 15.41
CA ARG A 69 31.94 -16.66 15.45
C ARG A 69 31.08 -16.03 14.36
N SER A 70 31.15 -16.56 13.14
CA SER A 70 30.30 -16.12 12.03
C SER A 70 28.81 -16.22 12.37
N SER A 71 28.38 -17.34 12.95
CA SER A 71 27.00 -17.55 13.38
C SER A 71 26.58 -16.57 14.47
N LEU A 72 27.46 -16.27 15.43
CA LEU A 72 27.18 -15.30 16.49
C LEU A 72 26.99 -13.89 15.90
N TYR A 73 27.84 -13.47 14.98
CA TYR A 73 27.69 -12.18 14.29
C TYR A 73 26.41 -12.11 13.44
N ALA A 74 26.05 -13.19 12.74
CA ALA A 74 24.80 -13.27 12.00
C ALA A 74 23.56 -13.20 12.92
N GLN A 75 23.61 -13.86 14.08
CA GLN A 75 22.54 -13.75 15.08
C GLN A 75 22.40 -12.32 15.60
N ARG A 76 23.52 -11.63 15.89
CA ARG A 76 23.50 -10.22 16.29
C ARG A 76 22.94 -9.32 15.18
N TYR A 77 23.31 -9.56 13.93
CA TYR A 77 22.74 -8.86 12.78
C TYR A 77 21.21 -9.01 12.73
N ASN A 78 20.69 -10.22 12.88
CA ASN A 78 19.23 -10.46 12.88
C ASN A 78 18.53 -9.74 14.05
N GLN A 79 19.14 -9.72 15.24
CA GLN A 79 18.61 -8.95 16.37
C GLN A 79 18.52 -7.45 16.04
N ILE A 80 19.57 -6.90 15.44
CA ILE A 80 19.62 -5.49 15.01
C ILE A 80 18.55 -5.21 13.96
N GLN A 81 18.35 -6.09 12.97
CA GLN A 81 17.31 -5.93 11.95
C GLN A 81 15.90 -5.87 12.55
N ASN A 82 15.62 -6.73 13.53
CA ASN A 82 14.34 -6.69 14.26
C ASN A 82 14.16 -5.38 15.03
N MET A 83 15.22 -4.87 15.67
CA MET A 83 15.18 -3.57 16.34
C MET A 83 14.95 -2.42 15.36
N SER A 84 15.60 -2.44 14.19
CA SER A 84 15.41 -1.45 13.13
C SER A 84 13.97 -1.44 12.61
N LEU A 85 13.38 -2.62 12.37
CA LEU A 85 11.98 -2.73 11.95
C LEU A 85 11.04 -2.10 12.98
N ASN A 86 11.21 -2.44 14.26
CA ASN A 86 10.40 -1.87 15.34
C ASN A 86 10.51 -0.33 15.40
N LEU A 87 11.72 0.23 15.22
CA LEU A 87 11.90 1.68 15.17
C LEU A 87 11.23 2.31 13.95
N SER A 88 11.31 1.69 12.77
CA SER A 88 10.62 2.17 11.57
C SER A 88 9.11 2.20 11.78
N THR A 89 8.52 1.11 12.27
CA THR A 89 7.10 1.03 12.58
C THR A 89 6.67 2.10 13.59
N GLN A 90 7.51 2.39 14.60
CA GLN A 90 7.22 3.43 15.58
C GLN A 90 7.24 4.83 14.96
N ILE A 91 8.17 5.10 14.04
CA ILE A 91 8.23 6.36 13.29
C ILE A 91 6.95 6.54 12.46
N ASP A 92 6.54 5.50 11.73
CA ASP A 92 5.34 5.53 10.87
C ASP A 92 4.07 5.71 11.70
N THR A 93 3.98 5.05 12.86
CA THR A 93 2.87 5.19 13.81
C THR A 93 2.76 6.62 14.33
N ILE A 94 3.89 7.24 14.70
CA ILE A 94 3.91 8.64 15.16
C ILE A 94 3.49 9.57 14.03
N SER A 95 3.99 9.36 12.81
CA SER A 95 3.62 10.16 11.64
C SER A 95 2.13 10.07 11.35
N THR A 96 1.56 8.86 11.39
CA THR A 96 0.11 8.64 11.21
C THR A 96 -0.69 9.37 12.29
N ALA A 97 -0.28 9.23 13.56
CA ALA A 97 -0.94 9.93 14.66
C ALA A 97 -0.85 11.46 14.56
N GLN A 98 0.22 12.00 13.95
CA GLN A 98 0.32 13.43 13.66
C GLN A 98 -0.70 13.86 12.61
N SER A 99 -0.77 13.17 11.46
CA SER A 99 -1.77 13.47 10.43
C SER A 99 -3.20 13.38 10.96
N THR A 100 -3.53 12.34 11.73
CA THR A 100 -4.85 12.24 12.39
C THR A 100 -5.11 13.41 13.34
N SER A 101 -4.11 13.81 14.13
CA SER A 101 -4.24 14.96 15.03
C SER A 101 -4.48 16.27 14.29
N GLU A 102 -3.87 16.45 13.11
CA GLU A 102 -4.07 17.63 12.26
C GLU A 102 -5.47 17.63 11.64
N THR A 103 -5.95 16.49 11.13
CA THR A 103 -7.33 16.33 10.65
C THR A 103 -8.34 16.68 11.74
N VAL A 104 -8.18 16.15 12.95
CA VAL A 104 -9.08 16.46 14.08
C VAL A 104 -9.02 17.94 14.44
N SER A 105 -7.85 18.57 14.39
CA SER A 105 -7.72 20.01 14.62
C SER A 105 -8.47 20.83 13.56
N ALA A 106 -8.38 20.44 12.28
CA ALA A 106 -9.08 21.11 11.19
C ALA A 106 -10.61 20.95 11.32
N LEU A 107 -11.08 19.75 11.66
CA LEU A 107 -12.50 19.49 11.91
C LEU A 107 -13.04 20.34 13.07
N LYS A 108 -12.25 20.51 14.13
CA LYS A 108 -12.65 21.36 15.26
C LYS A 108 -12.81 22.82 14.84
N ILE A 109 -11.86 23.36 14.08
CA ILE A 109 -11.94 24.73 13.55
C ILE A 109 -13.17 24.87 12.65
N GLY A 110 -13.41 23.91 11.76
CA GLY A 110 -14.61 23.90 10.91
C GLY A 110 -15.91 23.89 11.70
N SER A 111 -15.97 23.10 12.78
CA SER A 111 -17.13 23.07 13.68
C SER A 111 -17.35 24.41 14.40
N GLU A 112 -16.29 25.06 14.87
CA GLU A 112 -16.37 26.38 15.51
C GLU A 112 -16.90 27.44 14.52
N VAL A 113 -16.45 27.41 13.26
CA VAL A 113 -16.95 28.31 12.20
C VAL A 113 -18.42 28.03 11.87
N ILE A 114 -18.83 26.76 11.82
CA ILE A 114 -20.23 26.39 11.61
C ILE A 114 -21.09 26.92 12.77
N GLU A 115 -20.66 26.72 14.02
CA GLU A 115 -21.37 27.21 15.20
C GLU A 115 -21.50 28.74 15.19
N GLU A 116 -20.43 29.46 14.89
CA GLU A 116 -20.45 30.92 14.76
C GLU A 116 -21.42 31.37 13.65
N THR A 117 -21.37 30.74 12.48
CA THR A 117 -22.26 31.05 11.35
C THR A 117 -23.72 30.81 11.72
N LEU A 118 -24.02 29.70 12.40
CA LEU A 118 -25.37 29.39 12.87
C LEU A 118 -25.85 30.36 13.96
N THR A 119 -24.96 30.88 14.82
CA THR A 119 -25.35 31.92 15.80
C THR A 119 -25.63 33.29 15.19
N GLN A 120 -25.08 33.60 14.01
CA GLN A 120 -25.43 34.80 13.25
C GLN A 120 -26.83 34.70 12.59
N ILE A 121 -27.35 33.48 12.44
CA ILE A 121 -28.73 33.25 12.01
C ILE A 121 -29.60 33.36 13.27
N SER A 122 -30.38 34.43 13.39
CA SER A 122 -31.26 34.55 14.55
C SER A 122 -32.38 33.50 14.48
N PRO A 123 -32.84 32.92 15.60
CA PRO A 123 -34.00 32.04 15.61
C PRO A 123 -35.25 32.71 14.99
N ALA A 124 -35.36 34.04 15.12
CA ALA A 124 -36.41 34.82 14.49
C ALA A 124 -36.27 34.92 12.96
N ASP A 125 -35.04 34.91 12.43
CA ASP A 125 -34.79 34.85 10.99
C ASP A 125 -35.10 33.44 10.46
N VAL A 126 -34.82 32.38 11.21
CA VAL A 126 -35.24 31.01 10.84
C VAL A 126 -36.76 30.89 10.84
N GLU A 127 -37.43 31.36 11.89
CA GLU A 127 -38.89 31.32 12.01
C GLU A 127 -39.57 32.18 10.94
N ARG A 128 -39.04 33.37 10.66
CA ARG A 128 -39.48 34.22 9.55
C ARG A 128 -39.23 33.56 8.19
N THR A 129 -38.08 32.91 7.98
CA THR A 129 -37.79 32.21 6.73
C THR A 129 -38.66 30.97 6.58
N MET A 130 -39.00 30.25 7.66
CA MET A 130 -39.98 29.16 7.63
C MET A 130 -41.38 29.67 7.30
N VAL A 131 -41.82 30.79 7.88
CA VAL A 131 -43.10 31.42 7.52
C VAL A 131 -43.09 31.92 6.08
N GLU A 132 -42.03 32.60 5.63
CA GLU A 132 -41.87 33.04 4.23
C GLU A 132 -41.76 31.85 3.26
N MET A 133 -41.18 30.71 3.67
CA MET A 133 -41.15 29.47 2.90
C MET A 133 -42.52 28.78 2.86
N GLU A 134 -43.28 28.77 3.95
CA GLU A 134 -44.65 28.25 3.97
C GLU A 134 -45.55 29.13 3.08
N ASP A 135 -45.44 30.46 3.18
CA ASP A 135 -46.11 31.42 2.30
C ASP A 135 -45.68 31.25 0.84
N GLN A 136 -44.39 30.99 0.58
CA GLN A 136 -43.88 30.70 -0.76
C GLN A 136 -44.33 29.33 -1.25
N ARG A 137 -44.43 28.33 -0.39
CA ARG A 137 -44.92 26.99 -0.73
C ARG A 137 -46.42 27.01 -0.99
N GLU A 138 -47.17 27.82 -0.26
CA GLU A 138 -48.59 28.07 -0.48
C GLU A 138 -48.80 28.91 -1.75
N ARG A 139 -47.94 29.91 -2.03
CA ARG A 139 -47.92 30.62 -3.32
C ARG A 139 -47.49 29.75 -4.49
N ILE A 140 -46.53 28.84 -4.31
CA ILE A 140 -46.12 27.87 -5.32
C ILE A 140 -47.22 26.83 -5.49
N SER A 141 -47.87 26.34 -4.43
CA SER A 141 -49.02 25.45 -4.54
C SER A 141 -50.20 26.15 -5.22
N PHE A 142 -50.45 27.43 -4.92
CA PHE A 142 -51.46 28.24 -5.59
C PHE A 142 -51.09 28.52 -7.04
N MET A 143 -49.82 28.82 -7.33
CA MET A 143 -49.31 28.97 -8.69
C MET A 143 -49.32 27.65 -9.44
N THR A 144 -48.98 26.54 -8.81
CA THR A 144 -48.97 25.20 -9.38
C THR A 144 -50.38 24.67 -9.50
N ASP A 145 -51.36 25.00 -8.66
CA ASP A 145 -52.77 24.68 -8.88
C ASP A 145 -53.36 25.56 -10.00
N SER A 146 -52.94 26.82 -10.06
CA SER A 146 -53.30 27.77 -11.13
C SER A 146 -52.62 27.44 -12.47
N LEU A 147 -51.42 26.87 -12.42
CA LEU A 147 -50.68 26.30 -13.57
C LEU A 147 -50.98 24.82 -13.78
N SER A 148 -51.59 24.07 -12.86
CA SER A 148 -52.02 22.68 -13.10
C SER A 148 -53.35 22.65 -13.83
N ASP A 149 -54.02 23.81 -13.94
CA ASP A 149 -54.98 24.07 -15.02
C ASP A 149 -54.28 24.25 -16.40
N VAL A 150 -52.94 24.28 -16.46
CA VAL A 150 -52.13 24.32 -17.69
C VAL A 150 -50.78 23.58 -17.51
N SER A 151 -50.78 22.26 -17.70
CA SER A 151 -49.61 21.34 -17.79
C SER A 151 -49.19 20.66 -16.48
N GLY A 152 -49.86 19.54 -16.20
CA GLY A 152 -49.28 18.49 -15.38
C GLY A 152 -48.05 17.92 -16.06
N LEU A 153 -46.91 17.98 -15.38
CA LEU A 153 -45.74 17.16 -15.67
C LEU A 153 -44.87 17.07 -14.43
N GLU A 154 -45.27 16.14 -13.56
CA GLU A 154 -44.37 15.45 -12.64
C GLU A 154 -43.36 14.72 -13.53
N ILE A 155 -42.11 15.18 -13.58
CA ILE A 155 -41.03 14.35 -14.15
C ILE A 155 -40.70 13.31 -13.09
N ASP A 156 -41.50 12.26 -13.08
CA ASP A 156 -41.10 10.94 -12.61
C ASP A 156 -39.93 10.54 -13.50
N LEU A 157 -38.72 10.50 -12.94
CA LEU A 157 -37.53 10.10 -13.70
C LEU A 157 -37.70 8.60 -13.99
N ASP A 158 -38.05 8.31 -15.23
CA ASP A 158 -38.24 6.98 -15.77
C ASP A 158 -36.91 6.21 -15.81
N GLY A 159 -37.01 4.88 -15.68
CA GLY A 159 -35.86 3.97 -15.57
C GLY A 159 -34.82 4.12 -16.70
N ASP A 160 -35.26 4.51 -17.90
CA ASP A 160 -34.37 4.75 -19.05
C ASP A 160 -33.40 5.93 -18.80
N MET A 161 -33.75 6.92 -17.98
CA MET A 161 -32.87 8.02 -17.60
C MET A 161 -31.84 7.58 -16.55
N VAL A 162 -32.19 6.62 -15.70
CA VAL A 162 -31.27 5.96 -14.76
C VAL A 162 -30.29 5.08 -15.55
N ASP A 163 -30.79 4.32 -16.52
CA ASP A 163 -29.96 3.46 -17.37
C ASP A 163 -28.96 4.28 -18.22
N ALA A 164 -29.37 5.44 -18.74
CA ALA A 164 -28.46 6.34 -19.46
C ALA A 164 -27.37 6.96 -18.57
N ILE A 165 -27.60 7.07 -17.26
CA ILE A 165 -26.61 7.52 -16.28
C ILE A 165 -25.63 6.38 -15.94
N ASP A 166 -26.13 5.15 -15.83
CA ASP A 166 -25.30 3.97 -15.58
C ASP A 166 -24.38 3.65 -16.77
N ASP A 167 -24.85 3.81 -18.02
CA ASP A 167 -24.03 3.67 -19.23
C ASP A 167 -22.88 4.70 -19.30
N GLN A 168 -23.11 5.91 -18.79
CA GLN A 168 -22.08 6.94 -18.68
C GLN A 168 -21.02 6.59 -17.63
N LEU A 169 -21.44 6.00 -16.50
CA LEU A 169 -20.53 5.54 -15.45
C LEU A 169 -19.61 4.42 -15.95
N ALA A 170 -20.18 3.44 -16.67
CA ALA A 170 -19.42 2.32 -17.24
C ALA A 170 -18.40 2.76 -18.31
N SER A 171 -18.77 3.75 -19.14
CA SER A 171 -17.84 4.32 -20.13
C SER A 171 -16.63 4.99 -19.47
N LEU A 172 -16.84 5.61 -18.30
CA LEU A 172 -15.83 6.32 -17.53
C LEU A 172 -14.84 5.35 -16.85
N GLU A 173 -15.33 4.21 -16.37
CA GLU A 173 -14.50 3.13 -15.81
C GLU A 173 -13.59 2.49 -16.88
N LEU A 174 -14.10 2.28 -18.09
CA LEU A 174 -13.34 1.71 -19.21
C LEU A 174 -12.25 2.66 -19.73
N GLU A 175 -12.50 3.97 -19.72
CA GLU A 175 -11.50 4.98 -20.05
C GLU A 175 -10.36 4.98 -19.02
N MET A 176 -10.68 4.89 -17.72
CA MET A 176 -9.69 4.78 -16.65
C MET A 176 -8.86 3.49 -16.73
N GLU A 177 -9.47 2.37 -17.10
CA GLU A 177 -8.77 1.09 -17.25
C GLU A 177 -7.84 1.09 -18.48
N SER A 178 -8.23 1.79 -19.55
CA SER A 178 -7.40 2.01 -20.76
C SER A 178 -6.21 2.93 -20.49
N GLU A 179 -6.35 3.92 -19.61
CA GLU A 179 -5.22 4.76 -19.15
C GLU A 179 -4.23 3.98 -18.26
N SER A 180 -4.70 2.93 -17.57
CA SER A 180 -3.86 2.07 -16.73
C SER A 180 -2.98 1.08 -17.52
N HIS A 181 -3.35 0.78 -18.77
CA HIS A 181 -2.59 -0.08 -19.68
C HIS A 181 -2.04 0.73 -20.86
N GLY A 182 -0.94 1.45 -20.63
CA GLY A 182 -0.21 2.14 -21.70
C GLY A 182 0.12 1.21 -22.87
N ALA A 183 -0.34 1.59 -24.08
CA ALA A 183 -0.01 1.07 -25.40
C ALA A 183 -0.05 -0.46 -25.59
N LEU A 184 -1.14 -0.95 -26.19
CA LEU A 184 -1.20 -2.29 -26.80
C LEU A 184 -0.04 -2.49 -27.81
N PRO A 185 0.63 -3.64 -27.82
CA PRO A 185 1.61 -3.97 -28.85
C PRO A 185 0.91 -4.08 -30.20
N THR A 186 1.41 -3.36 -31.21
CA THR A 186 0.97 -3.48 -32.60
C THR A 186 1.11 -4.93 -33.06
N ALA A 187 -0.02 -5.61 -33.24
CA ALA A 187 -0.09 -6.95 -33.82
C ALA A 187 -0.65 -6.89 -35.26
N ALA A 188 -0.19 -7.87 -36.04
CA ALA A 188 -0.60 -8.30 -37.39
C ALA A 188 0.12 -7.63 -38.58
N THR A 189 0.79 -8.39 -39.45
CA THR A 189 0.05 -9.25 -40.40
C THR A 189 0.68 -10.61 -40.67
N THR A 190 -0.15 -11.61 -40.39
CA THR A 190 -0.26 -13.02 -40.84
C THR A 190 0.14 -13.35 -42.28
N THR A 191 0.74 -14.52 -42.51
CA THR A 191 0.22 -15.54 -43.46
C THR A 191 0.55 -16.96 -42.98
N ILE A 192 -0.33 -17.89 -43.34
CA ILE A 192 -0.70 -19.15 -42.68
C ILE A 192 -0.03 -20.34 -43.39
N SER A 193 0.39 -21.39 -42.66
CA SER A 193 0.00 -22.81 -42.87
C SER A 193 1.03 -23.83 -42.34
N THR A 194 0.53 -24.65 -41.41
CA THR A 194 0.72 -26.09 -41.11
C THR A 194 2.06 -26.80 -41.42
N PRO A 195 2.62 -27.59 -40.49
CA PRO A 195 4.01 -28.06 -40.55
C PRO A 195 4.18 -29.40 -41.28
N GLU A 196 5.28 -29.50 -42.05
CA GLU A 196 5.84 -30.75 -42.55
C GLU A 196 7.33 -30.84 -42.14
N SER A 197 7.66 -32.03 -41.64
CA SER A 197 8.95 -32.69 -41.36
C SER A 197 10.27 -32.07 -41.87
N SER A 198 11.32 -32.07 -41.02
CA SER A 198 12.60 -32.77 -41.31
C SER A 198 13.77 -32.39 -40.35
N VAL A 199 14.08 -33.30 -39.44
CA VAL A 199 15.37 -33.98 -39.13
C VAL A 199 16.74 -33.23 -39.14
N LYS A 200 17.53 -33.56 -38.09
CA LYS A 200 19.01 -33.79 -37.96
C LYS A 200 19.72 -32.81 -37.01
N THR A 201 20.68 -33.17 -36.12
CA THR A 201 21.31 -34.41 -35.59
C THR A 201 22.23 -33.87 -34.46
N GLY A 202 22.13 -34.28 -33.19
CA GLY A 202 22.81 -35.44 -32.57
C GLY A 202 23.65 -34.93 -31.38
N GLU A 203 24.12 -35.71 -30.41
CA GLU A 203 23.79 -37.03 -29.87
C GLU A 203 24.72 -37.17 -28.64
N ASP A 204 24.19 -37.50 -27.46
CA ASP A 204 24.97 -38.07 -26.35
C ASP A 204 24.53 -39.54 -26.29
N THR A 205 25.37 -40.44 -26.81
CA THR A 205 25.08 -41.84 -27.14
C THR A 205 25.34 -42.84 -26.00
N SER A 206 25.69 -42.38 -24.79
CA SER A 206 26.18 -43.29 -23.74
C SER A 206 25.12 -44.15 -23.08
N ASP A 207 23.86 -43.72 -23.09
CA ASP A 207 22.80 -44.38 -22.32
C ASP A 207 22.07 -45.43 -23.16
N LEU A 208 21.96 -45.21 -24.48
CA LEU A 208 21.33 -46.15 -25.41
C LEU A 208 22.18 -47.40 -25.68
N GLU A 209 23.52 -47.29 -25.67
CA GLU A 209 24.40 -48.46 -25.83
C GLU A 209 24.31 -49.44 -24.64
N LYS A 210 23.97 -48.95 -23.44
CA LYS A 210 23.72 -49.82 -22.29
C LYS A 210 22.41 -50.57 -22.43
N ASP A 211 21.35 -49.86 -22.79
CA ASP A 211 20.01 -50.45 -22.91
C ASP A 211 19.95 -51.50 -24.04
N LEU A 212 20.68 -51.29 -25.14
CA LEU A 212 20.74 -52.25 -26.26
C LEU A 212 21.49 -53.53 -25.89
N LYS A 213 22.53 -53.42 -25.06
CA LYS A 213 23.34 -54.56 -24.63
C LYS A 213 22.62 -55.44 -23.61
N ASP A 214 21.79 -54.83 -22.78
CA ASP A 214 20.95 -55.56 -21.84
C ASP A 214 19.81 -56.30 -22.57
N LEU A 215 19.28 -55.75 -23.67
CA LEU A 215 18.26 -56.39 -24.51
C LEU A 215 18.80 -57.55 -25.38
N GLU A 216 20.02 -57.43 -25.89
CA GLU A 216 20.66 -58.50 -26.67
C GLU A 216 20.96 -59.73 -25.80
N LYS A 217 21.27 -59.50 -24.51
CA LYS A 217 21.50 -60.58 -23.55
C LYS A 217 20.22 -61.36 -23.20
N ASP A 218 19.08 -60.68 -23.09
CA ASP A 218 17.80 -61.35 -22.81
C ASP A 218 17.27 -62.18 -23.99
N LEU A 219 17.72 -61.88 -25.22
CA LEU A 219 17.33 -62.62 -26.42
C LEU A 219 18.19 -63.87 -26.66
N ASP A 220 19.46 -63.88 -26.26
CA ASP A 220 20.35 -65.05 -26.40
C ASP A 220 20.12 -66.12 -25.32
N ASP A 221 19.48 -65.77 -24.18
CA ASP A 221 19.07 -66.72 -23.14
C ASP A 221 17.67 -67.33 -23.40
N SER A 222 17.06 -67.02 -24.56
CA SER A 222 15.73 -67.46 -24.98
C SER A 222 15.77 -68.35 -26.25
N ASP A 223 16.63 -69.35 -26.29
CA ASP A 223 16.51 -70.56 -27.14
C ASP A 223 17.15 -71.80 -26.47
#